data_AF-A0A7C7JKY4-F1
#
_entry.id   AF-A0A7C7JKY4-F1
#
_cell.length_a   1.000
_cell.length_b   1.000
_cell.length_c   1.000
_cell.angle_alpha   90.00
_cell.angle_beta   90.00
_cell.angle_gamma   90.00
#
_symmetry.space_group_name_H-M   'P 1'
#
loop_
_entity.id
_entity.type
_entity.pdbx_description
1 polymer ?
#
loop_
_entity_poly.entity_id
_entity_poly.type
_entity_poly.pdbx_seq_one_letter_code
_entity_poly.pdbx_strand_id
1 'polypeptide(L)'
;MEEAIKLYENGEFEEAYQKFYHIAITKKDSEAQLYLGIMYEHGEGVEKSLEKAKYWYKKAYRQKNLDAGFRLQTLEYSTACRC
;
A
#
# COMPACT_ATOMS: atom_id res chain seq x y z
N MET A 1 -5.37 7.49 11.13
CA MET A 1 -4.36 6.52 10.69
C MET A 1 -4.18 5.46 11.76
N GLU A 2 -3.97 5.85 13.02
CA GLU A 2 -3.91 4.92 14.17
C GLU A 2 -5.05 3.92 14.23
N GLU A 3 -6.31 4.36 14.06
CA GLU A 3 -7.45 3.43 14.01
C GLU A 3 -7.37 2.43 12.84
N ALA A 4 -6.87 2.86 11.68
CA ALA A 4 -6.75 1.98 10.51
C ALA A 4 -5.64 0.93 10.72
N ILE A 5 -4.54 1.31 11.38
CA ILE A 5 -3.47 0.39 11.77
C ILE A 5 -3.98 -0.62 12.79
N LYS A 6 -4.75 -0.19 13.79
CA LYS A 6 -5.38 -1.11 14.75
C LYS A 6 -6.31 -2.12 14.08
N LEU A 7 -7.15 -1.69 13.14
CA LEU A 7 -8.00 -2.61 12.37
C LEU A 7 -7.19 -3.61 11.57
N TYR A 8 -6.09 -3.16 10.97
CA TYR A 8 -5.16 -4.03 10.24
C TYR A 8 -4.50 -5.07 11.17
N GLU A 9 -4.07 -4.67 12.36
CA GLU A 9 -3.50 -5.58 13.38
C GLU A 9 -4.55 -6.57 13.93
N ASN A 10 -5.82 -6.16 14.01
CA ASN A 10 -6.93 -7.02 14.43
C ASN A 10 -7.38 -8.01 13.34
N GLY A 11 -6.86 -7.90 12.11
CA GLY A 11 -7.24 -8.74 10.97
C GLY A 11 -8.51 -8.27 10.23
N GLU A 12 -9.03 -7.10 10.57
CA GLU A 12 -10.20 -6.48 9.92
C GLU A 12 -9.78 -5.74 8.64
N PHE A 13 -9.24 -6.50 7.68
CA PHE A 13 -8.58 -5.93 6.50
C PHE A 13 -9.52 -5.16 5.58
N GLU A 14 -10.78 -5.56 5.44
CA GLU A 14 -11.72 -4.86 4.54
C GLU A 14 -12.07 -3.46 5.06
N GLU A 15 -12.31 -3.32 6.37
CA GLU A 15 -12.56 -2.02 7.00
C GLU A 15 -11.28 -1.17 7.05
N ALA A 16 -10.14 -1.78 7.36
CA ALA A 16 -8.85 -1.12 7.32
C ALA A 16 -8.59 -0.52 5.92
N TYR A 17 -8.87 -1.27 4.86
CA TYR A 17 -8.73 -0.81 3.48
C TYR A 17 -9.58 0.43 3.22
N GLN A 18 -10.86 0.41 3.59
CA GLN A 18 -11.76 1.55 3.39
C GLN A 18 -11.26 2.80 4.12
N LYS A 19 -10.78 2.64 5.37
CA LYS A 19 -10.21 3.75 6.13
C LYS A 19 -8.92 4.27 5.50
N PHE A 20 -7.99 3.40 5.09
CA PHE A 20 -6.76 3.81 4.41
C PHE A 20 -7.06 4.52 3.10
N TYR A 21 -8.04 4.04 2.33
CA TYR A 21 -8.47 4.65 1.08
C TYR A 21 -9.02 6.06 1.29
N HIS A 22 -9.90 6.23 2.28
CA HIS A 22 -10.45 7.54 2.64
C HIS A 22 -9.34 8.52 3.07
N ILE A 23 -8.39 8.08 3.89
CA ILE A 23 -7.25 8.90 4.35
C ILE A 23 -6.33 9.26 3.19
N ALA A 24 -6.03 8.31 2.30
CA ALA A 24 -5.18 8.53 1.14
C ALA A 24 -5.78 9.52 0.12
N ILE A 25 -7.10 9.68 0.09
CA ILE A 25 -7.77 10.68 -0.76
C ILE A 25 -7.86 12.02 -0.05
N THR A 26 -8.31 12.04 1.21
CA THR A 26 -8.58 13.28 1.96
C THR A 26 -7.29 13.97 2.39
N LYS A 27 -6.41 13.24 3.08
CA LYS A 27 -5.16 13.76 3.62
C LYS A 27 -3.99 13.60 2.65
N LYS A 28 -4.14 12.76 1.62
CA LYS A 28 -3.06 12.37 0.70
C LYS A 28 -1.84 11.85 1.44
N ASP A 29 -2.05 11.20 2.57
CA ASP A 29 -0.97 10.73 3.42
C ASP A 29 -0.14 9.64 2.71
N SER A 30 1.18 9.80 2.73
CA SER A 30 2.09 8.88 2.06
C SER A 30 2.16 7.50 2.72
N GLU A 31 1.98 7.43 4.05
CA GLU A 31 1.94 6.17 4.79
C GLU A 31 0.64 5.43 4.51
N ALA A 32 -0.50 6.13 4.43
CA ALA A 32 -1.77 5.50 4.05
C ALA A 32 -1.70 4.91 2.63
N GLN A 33 -1.03 5.60 1.70
CA GLN A 33 -0.78 5.09 0.35
C GLN A 33 0.18 3.87 0.36
N LEU A 34 1.18 3.87 1.26
CA LEU A 34 2.06 2.71 1.47
C LEU A 34 1.25 1.50 1.97
N TYR A 35 0.40 1.66 2.98
CA TYR A 35 -0.45 0.58 3.48
C TYR A 35 -1.40 0.04 2.39
N LEU A 36 -2.04 0.92 1.60
CA LEU A 36 -2.84 0.47 0.45
C LEU A 36 -2.03 -0.38 -0.54
N GLY A 37 -0.78 0.02 -0.80
CA GLY A 37 0.11 -0.77 -1.64
C GLY A 37 0.42 -2.15 -1.05
N ILE A 38 0.66 -2.23 0.26
CA ILE A 38 0.93 -3.50 0.97
C ILE A 38 -0.30 -4.41 0.91
N MET A 39 -1.50 -3.87 1.13
CA MET A 39 -2.74 -4.63 1.09
C MET A 39 -2.99 -5.23 -0.30
N TYR A 40 -2.70 -4.48 -1.37
CA TYR A 40 -2.77 -5.01 -2.74
C TYR A 40 -1.65 -6.01 -3.06
N GLU A 41 -0.46 -5.88 -2.46
CA GLU A 41 0.65 -6.82 -2.64
C GLU A 41 0.33 -8.20 -2.02
N HIS A 42 -0.30 -8.19 -0.83
CA HIS A 42 -0.61 -9.41 -0.07
C HIS A 42 -2.02 -9.96 -0.36
N GLY A 43 -2.94 -9.13 -0.86
CA GLY A 43 -4.34 -9.50 -1.05
C GLY A 43 -5.16 -9.43 0.24
N GLU A 44 -4.86 -8.47 1.10
CA GLU A 44 -5.50 -8.32 2.41
C GLU A 44 -6.72 -7.41 2.30
N GLY A 45 -7.91 -7.98 2.48
CA GLY A 45 -9.18 -7.24 2.36
C GLY A 45 -9.55 -6.83 0.93
N VAL A 46 -8.68 -7.08 -0.04
CA VAL A 46 -8.87 -6.81 -1.47
C VAL A 46 -8.18 -7.87 -2.33
N GLU A 47 -8.56 -7.98 -3.59
CA GLU A 47 -7.89 -8.87 -4.53
C GLU A 47 -6.41 -8.48 -4.73
N LYS A 48 -5.52 -9.46 -4.60
CA LYS A 48 -4.07 -9.29 -4.79
C LYS A 48 -3.78 -8.76 -6.20
N SER A 49 -3.11 -7.62 -6.27
CA SER A 49 -2.75 -6.99 -7.54
C SER A 49 -1.44 -6.21 -7.41
N LEU A 50 -0.36 -6.77 -7.96
CA LEU A 50 0.95 -6.12 -7.96
C LEU A 50 0.94 -4.81 -8.77
N GLU A 51 0.12 -4.72 -9.81
CA GLU A 51 -0.03 -3.49 -10.60
C GLU A 51 -0.62 -2.35 -9.77
N LYS A 52 -1.70 -2.62 -9.03
CA LYS A 52 -2.30 -1.65 -8.11
C LYS A 52 -1.35 -1.32 -6.96
N ALA A 53 -0.63 -2.30 -6.42
CA ALA A 53 0.40 -2.06 -5.39
C ALA A 53 1.48 -1.09 -5.88
N LYS A 54 2.06 -1.34 -7.07
CA LYS A 54 3.04 -0.44 -7.71
C LYS A 54 2.48 0.96 -7.93
N TYR A 55 1.21 1.09 -8.33
CA TYR A 55 0.56 2.39 -8.50
C TYR A 55 0.56 3.21 -7.20
N TRP A 56 0.15 2.61 -6.09
CA TRP A 56 0.11 3.29 -4.79
C TRP A 56 1.50 3.61 -4.26
N TYR A 57 2.46 2.70 -4.40
CA TYR A 57 3.85 2.97 -4.02
C TYR A 57 4.48 4.10 -4.82
N LYS A 58 4.23 4.19 -6.13
CA LYS A 58 4.68 5.33 -6.95
C LYS A 58 4.12 6.66 -6.44
N LYS A 59 2.87 6.66 -5.98
CA LYS A 59 2.21 7.84 -5.40
C LYS A 59 2.85 8.25 -4.08
N ALA A 60 3.09 7.30 -3.18
CA ALA A 60 3.75 7.54 -1.90
C ALA A 60 5.21 7.97 -2.08
N TYR A 61 5.96 7.34 -3.00
CA TYR A 61 7.34 7.70 -3.31
C TYR A 61 7.47 9.14 -3.85
N ARG A 62 6.52 9.60 -4.67
CA ARG A 62 6.47 11.01 -5.12
C ARG A 62 6.30 12.00 -3.96
N GLN A 63 5.77 11.56 -2.84
CA GLN A 63 5.65 12.34 -1.61
C GLN A 63 6.87 12.19 -0.69
N LYS A 64 7.99 11.67 -1.22
CA LYS A 64 9.26 11.43 -0.52
C LYS A 64 9.18 10.33 0.55
N ASN A 65 8.21 9.43 0.46
CA ASN A 65 8.17 8.24 1.29
C ASN A 65 9.14 7.19 0.73
N LEU A 66 10.28 7.00 1.42
CA LEU A 66 11.35 6.11 1.00
C LEU A 66 10.97 4.63 1.15
N ASP A 67 10.14 4.29 2.12
CA ASP A 67 9.67 2.91 2.34
C ASP A 67 8.85 2.41 1.16
N ALA A 68 7.98 3.28 0.62
CA ALA A 68 7.27 3.01 -0.61
C ALA A 68 8.20 2.84 -1.82
N GLY A 69 9.28 3.63 -1.88
CA GLY A 69 10.31 3.50 -2.91
C GLY A 69 11.04 2.16 -2.82
N PHE A 70 11.42 1.72 -1.62
CA PHE A 70 12.06 0.43 -1.40
C PHE A 70 11.16 -0.73 -1.81
N ARG A 71 9.87 -0.70 -1.41
CA ARG A 71 8.89 -1.72 -1.82
C ARG A 71 8.59 -1.71 -3.32
N LEU A 72 8.55 -0.53 -3.94
CA LEU A 72 8.43 -0.44 -5.39
C LEU A 72 9.64 -1.08 -6.08
N GLN A 73 10.84 -0.79 -5.59
CA GLN A 73 12.09 -1.35 -6.11
C GLN A 73 12.11 -2.87 -6.00
N THR A 74 11.69 -3.45 -4.86
CA THR A 74 11.61 -4.92 -4.69
C THR A 74 10.59 -5.55 -5.64
N LEU A 75 9.43 -4.90 -5.85
CA LEU A 75 8.43 -5.37 -6.80
C LEU A 75 8.86 -5.23 -8.27
N GLU A 76 9.70 -4.26 -8.61
CA GLU A 76 10.25 -4.10 -9.97
C GLU A 76 11.44 -5.06 -10.20
N TYR A 77 12.31 -5.22 -9.21
CA TYR A 77 13.48 -6.11 -9.27
C TYR A 77 13.09 -7.60 -9.28
N SER A 78 12.09 -8.00 -8.47
CA SER A 78 11.57 -9.38 -8.50
C SER A 78 10.93 -9.73 -9.86
N THR A 79 10.31 -8.77 -10.54
CA THR A 79 9.78 -8.96 -11.90
C THR A 79 10.88 -8.98 -12.97
N ALA A 80 12.03 -8.35 -12.72
CA ALA A 80 13.17 -8.32 -13.65
C ALA A 80 14.01 -9.61 -13.63
N CYS A 81 13.90 -10.43 -12.58
CA CYS A 81 14.54 -11.74 -12.48
C CYS A 81 13.69 -12.86 -13.10
N ARG A 82 13.00 -12.58 -14.21
CA ARG A 82 12.59 -13.61 -15.18
C ARG A 82 13.65 -13.61 -16.27
N CYS A 83 14.51 -14.63 -16.21
CA CYS A 83 15.55 -14.96 -17.17
C CYS A 83 15.12 -14.79 -18.63
#